data_AF-X1KSG5-F1
#
_entry.id   AF-X1KSG5-F1
#
_cell.length_a   1.000
_cell.length_b   1.000
_cell.length_c   1.000
_cell.angle_alpha   90.00
_cell.angle_beta   90.00
_cell.angle_gamma   90.00
#
_symmetry.space_group_name_H-M   'P 1'
#
loop_
_entity.id
_entity.type
_entity.pdbx_description
1 polymer ?
#
loop_
_entity_poly.entity_id
_entity_poly.type
_entity_poly.pdbx_seq_one_letter_code
_entity_poly.pdbx_strand_id
1 'polypeptide(L)'
;ITHDAAMVWDCLGALGFLAIAVLGYLGGYFFLNFIIHSAADAGKLLSAGSIPLSNVAIGVKVGAGLFGVFIALTACCREKEARELGQPLDD
;
A
#
# COMPACT_ATOMS: atom_id res chain seq x y z
N ILE A 1 10.21 14.85 -3.81
CA ILE A 1 8.76 15.05 -3.54
C ILE A 1 7.92 13.84 -3.97
N THR A 2 7.79 13.53 -5.27
CA THR A 2 6.92 12.42 -5.74
C THR A 2 7.40 11.03 -5.31
N HIS A 3 8.72 10.80 -5.32
CA HIS A 3 9.31 9.55 -4.83
C HIS A 3 9.14 9.36 -3.31
N ASP A 4 9.38 10.43 -2.54
CA ASP A 4 9.26 10.40 -1.07
C ASP A 4 7.81 10.14 -0.64
N ALA A 5 6.85 10.78 -1.32
CA ALA A 5 5.42 10.55 -1.08
C ALA A 5 5.01 9.09 -1.35
N ALA A 6 5.54 8.47 -2.42
CA ALA A 6 5.28 7.07 -2.73
C ALA A 6 5.79 6.14 -1.62
N MET A 7 6.99 6.38 -1.12
CA MET A 7 7.57 5.60 -0.01
C MET A 7 6.79 5.76 1.29
N VAL A 8 6.41 7.00 1.65
CA VAL A 8 5.65 7.25 2.88
C VAL A 8 4.30 6.53 2.86
N TRP A 9 3.59 6.56 1.72
CA TRP A 9 2.32 5.83 1.59
C TRP A 9 2.47 4.32 1.55
N ASP A 10 3.54 3.80 0.95
CA ASP A 10 3.85 2.37 1.01
C ASP A 10 4.09 1.91 2.46
N CYS A 11 4.92 2.65 3.21
CA CYS A 11 5.17 2.36 4.62
C CYS A 11 3.92 2.52 5.49
N LEU A 12 3.10 3.55 5.24
CA LEU A 12 1.88 3.78 6.00
C LEU A 12 0.84 2.68 5.74
N GLY A 13 0.71 2.20 4.50
CA GLY A 13 -0.16 1.07 4.17
C GLY A 13 0.31 -0.23 4.84
N ALA A 14 1.62 -0.49 4.86
CA ALA A 14 2.20 -1.62 5.59
C ALA A 14 1.93 -1.54 7.10
N LEU A 15 2.17 -0.36 7.68
CA LEU A 15 1.98 -0.12 9.11
C LEU A 15 0.50 -0.21 9.49
N GLY A 16 -0.41 0.30 8.66
CA GLY A 16 -1.85 0.18 8.85
C GLY A 16 -2.31 -1.28 8.83
N PHE A 17 -1.83 -2.09 7.89
CA PHE A 17 -2.13 -3.52 7.85
C PHE A 17 -1.59 -4.25 9.09
N LEU A 18 -0.37 -3.95 9.51
CA LEU A 18 0.23 -4.52 10.72
C LEU A 18 -0.55 -4.09 11.98
N ALA A 19 -0.98 -2.83 12.06
CA ALA A 19 -1.75 -2.34 13.19
C ALA A 19 -3.07 -3.11 13.36
N ILE A 20 -3.78 -3.39 12.26
CA ILE A 20 -5.00 -4.23 12.29
C ILE A 20 -4.68 -5.63 12.82
N ALA A 21 -3.56 -6.21 12.40
CA ALA A 21 -3.13 -7.53 12.82
C ALA A 21 -2.72 -7.60 14.31
N VAL A 22 -2.05 -6.55 14.81
CA VAL A 22 -1.64 -6.43 16.21
C VAL A 22 -2.84 -6.15 17.11
N LEU A 23 -3.80 -5.33 16.67
CA LEU A 23 -5.10 -5.23 17.32
C LEU A 23 -5.70 -6.65 17.43
N GLY A 24 -5.62 -7.43 16.33
CA GLY A 24 -5.85 -8.89 16.24
C GLY A 24 -5.36 -9.64 17.45
N TYR A 25 -4.06 -9.55 17.60
CA TYR A 25 -3.32 -10.26 18.61
C TYR A 25 -3.74 -9.88 20.04
N LEU A 26 -4.03 -8.61 20.32
CA LEU A 26 -4.52 -8.16 21.63
C LEU A 26 -5.89 -8.76 22.01
N GLY A 27 -6.68 -9.19 21.02
CA GLY A 27 -7.95 -9.89 21.22
C GLY A 27 -7.83 -11.41 21.46
N GLY A 28 -6.66 -11.99 21.22
CA GLY A 28 -6.39 -13.41 21.47
C GLY A 28 -5.60 -14.10 20.35
N TYR A 29 -5.84 -13.76 19.08
CA TYR A 29 -5.13 -14.36 17.95
C TYR A 29 -4.82 -13.32 16.87
N PHE A 30 -3.69 -13.49 16.18
CA PHE A 30 -3.33 -12.60 15.07
C PHE A 30 -4.46 -12.53 14.03
N PHE A 31 -4.82 -11.33 13.57
CA PHE A 31 -5.97 -11.08 12.70
C PHE A 31 -7.35 -11.50 13.25
N LEU A 32 -7.52 -11.59 14.58
CA LEU A 32 -8.85 -11.79 15.14
C LEU A 32 -9.81 -10.70 14.65
N ASN A 33 -11.03 -11.10 14.32
CA ASN A 33 -12.04 -10.17 13.84
C ASN A 33 -12.70 -9.46 15.03
N PHE A 34 -12.30 -8.21 15.29
CA PHE A 34 -12.87 -7.38 16.37
C PHE A 34 -14.27 -6.87 16.08
N ILE A 35 -14.60 -6.78 14.81
CA ILE A 35 -15.88 -6.25 14.37
C ILE A 35 -16.82 -7.44 14.36
N ILE A 36 -17.35 -7.76 15.54
CA ILE A 36 -18.32 -8.84 15.75
C ILE A 36 -19.55 -8.51 14.90
N HIS A 37 -19.90 -9.41 13.99
CA HIS A 37 -21.09 -9.29 13.17
C HIS A 37 -21.91 -10.59 13.19
N SER A 38 -23.23 -10.45 13.25
CA SER A 38 -24.14 -11.60 13.26
C SER A 38 -24.16 -12.26 11.89
N ALA A 39 -24.23 -13.60 11.87
CA ALA A 39 -24.35 -14.41 10.66
C ALA A 39 -25.57 -14.03 9.79
N ALA A 40 -26.56 -13.33 10.36
CA ALA A 40 -27.73 -12.79 9.67
C ALA A 40 -27.41 -11.73 8.59
N ASP A 41 -26.21 -11.14 8.63
CA ASP A 41 -25.79 -10.07 7.71
C ASP A 41 -24.79 -10.55 6.64
N ALA A 42 -24.66 -11.87 6.46
CA ALA A 42 -23.84 -12.47 5.41
C ALA A 42 -24.26 -11.91 4.02
N GLY A 43 -23.30 -11.38 3.27
CA GLY A 43 -23.52 -10.77 1.94
C GLY A 43 -23.43 -9.24 1.90
N LYS A 44 -23.31 -8.55 3.05
CA LYS A 44 -23.06 -7.10 3.10
C LYS A 44 -21.55 -6.79 3.14
N LEU A 45 -21.15 -5.66 2.55
CA LEU A 45 -19.73 -5.23 2.47
C LEU A 45 -19.03 -5.14 3.83
N LEU A 46 -19.77 -4.78 4.89
CA LEU A 46 -19.23 -4.62 6.24
C LEU A 46 -19.33 -5.90 7.09
N SER A 47 -19.92 -6.97 6.55
CA SER A 47 -20.10 -8.25 7.25
C SER A 47 -18.78 -8.99 7.47
N ALA A 48 -17.78 -8.74 6.64
CA ALA A 48 -16.46 -9.34 6.73
C ALA A 48 -15.59 -8.80 7.90
N GLY A 49 -16.14 -7.89 8.71
CA GLY A 49 -15.51 -7.32 9.90
C GLY A 49 -14.22 -6.55 9.61
N SER A 50 -13.06 -7.01 10.09
CA SER A 50 -11.76 -6.32 9.89
C SER A 50 -11.12 -6.53 8.50
N ILE A 51 -11.67 -7.43 7.67
CA ILE A 51 -11.12 -7.76 6.34
C ILE A 51 -11.16 -6.57 5.35
N PRO A 52 -12.28 -5.84 5.19
CA PRO A 52 -12.33 -4.70 4.26
C PRO A 52 -11.30 -3.62 4.60
N LEU A 53 -11.08 -3.37 5.89
CA LEU A 53 -10.07 -2.41 6.36
C LEU A 53 -8.66 -2.87 5.99
N SER A 54 -8.38 -4.17 6.14
CA SER A 54 -7.11 -4.77 5.75
C SER A 54 -6.86 -4.65 4.25
N ASN A 55 -7.88 -4.87 3.42
CA ASN A 55 -7.77 -4.72 1.97
C ASN A 55 -7.55 -3.27 1.54
N VAL A 56 -8.13 -2.28 2.24
CA VAL A 56 -7.83 -0.86 1.98
C VAL A 56 -6.37 -0.55 2.29
N ALA A 57 -5.85 -1.01 3.43
CA ALA A 57 -4.44 -0.81 3.80
C ALA A 57 -3.47 -1.44 2.79
N ILE A 58 -3.74 -2.69 2.36
CA ILE A 58 -2.98 -3.37 1.31
C ILE A 58 -3.10 -2.62 -0.02
N GLY A 59 -4.30 -2.15 -0.38
CA GLY A 59 -4.53 -1.38 -1.60
C GLY A 59 -3.71 -0.10 -1.66
N VAL A 60 -3.65 0.65 -0.55
CA VAL A 60 -2.79 1.85 -0.43
C VAL A 60 -1.32 1.49 -0.59
N LYS A 61 -0.86 0.45 0.12
CA LYS A 61 0.52 -0.05 0.01
C LYS A 61 0.88 -0.40 -1.43
N VAL A 62 0.13 -1.31 -2.05
CA VAL A 62 0.41 -1.81 -3.40
C VAL A 62 0.32 -0.68 -4.43
N GLY A 63 -0.68 0.20 -4.31
CA GLY A 63 -0.82 1.35 -5.21
C GLY A 63 0.38 2.30 -5.13
N ALA A 64 0.84 2.63 -3.92
CA ALA A 64 2.00 3.48 -3.72
C ALA A 64 3.31 2.82 -4.19
N GLY A 65 3.49 1.52 -3.93
CA GLY A 65 4.63 0.75 -4.41
C GLY A 65 4.71 0.70 -5.94
N LEU A 66 3.59 0.39 -6.62
CA LEU A 66 3.55 0.38 -8.08
C LEU A 66 3.82 1.77 -8.67
N PHE A 67 3.25 2.82 -8.08
CA PHE A 67 3.51 4.20 -8.49
C PHE A 67 5.01 4.55 -8.40
N GLY A 68 5.68 4.17 -7.31
CA GLY A 68 7.13 4.35 -7.15
C GLY A 68 7.94 3.63 -8.23
N VAL A 69 7.58 2.38 -8.57
CA VAL A 69 8.23 1.62 -9.65
C VAL A 69 8.08 2.32 -11.01
N PHE A 70 6.88 2.83 -11.34
CA PHE A 70 6.68 3.56 -12.58
C PHE A 70 7.50 4.86 -12.66
N ILE A 71 7.63 5.61 -11.56
CA ILE A 71 8.51 6.78 -11.51
C ILE A 71 9.97 6.38 -11.76
N ALA A 72 10.45 5.33 -11.11
CA ALA A 72 11.83 4.87 -11.28
C ALA A 72 12.12 4.44 -12.73
N LEU A 73 11.18 3.71 -13.35
CA LEU A 73 11.32 3.26 -14.75
C LEU A 73 11.30 4.44 -15.73
N THR A 74 10.40 5.40 -15.54
CA THR A 74 10.33 6.58 -16.41
C THR A 74 11.57 7.46 -16.30
N ALA A 75 12.09 7.68 -15.09
CA ALA A 75 13.36 8.38 -14.89
C ALA A 75 14.53 7.62 -15.57
N CYS A 76 14.62 6.31 -15.37
CA CYS A 76 15.67 5.49 -15.96
C CYS A 76 15.63 5.49 -17.51
N CYS A 77 14.45 5.40 -18.12
CA CYS A 77 14.33 5.50 -19.57
C CYS A 77 14.78 6.87 -20.10
N ARG A 78 14.44 7.97 -19.40
CA ARG A 78 14.89 9.31 -19.79
C ARG A 78 16.42 9.45 -19.75
N GLU A 79 17.05 8.90 -18.72
CA GLU A 79 18.51 8.89 -18.59
C GLU A 79 19.17 8.12 -19.74
N LYS A 80 18.58 7.01 -20.17
CA LYS A 80 19.09 6.23 -21.32
C LYS A 80 18.99 7.02 -22.62
N GLU A 81 17.86 7.67 -22.87
CA GLU A 81 17.65 8.47 -24.08
C GLU A 81 18.59 9.69 -24.14
N ALA A 82 18.80 10.37 -23.01
CA ALA A 82 19.76 11.49 -22.92
C ALA A 82 21.21 11.04 -23.19
N ARG A 83 21.59 9.84 -22.70
CA ARG A 83 22.91 9.25 -22.97
C ARG A 83 23.10 8.86 -24.44
N GLU A 84 22.06 8.39 -25.12
CA GLU A 84 22.13 8.03 -26.55
C GLU A 84 22.22 9.26 -27.47
N LEU A 85 21.66 10.39 -27.04
CA LEU A 85 21.72 11.67 -27.78
C LEU A 85 23.02 12.46 -27.58
N GLY A 86 23.94 12.00 -26.74
CA GLY A 86 25.24 12.66 -26.50
C GLY A 86 25.14 14.06 -25.88
N GLN A 87 23.99 14.41 -25.32
CA GLN A 87 23.74 15.70 -24.70
C GLN A 87 24.20 15.65 -23.23
N PRO A 88 25.06 16.57 -22.77
CA PRO A 88 25.44 16.60 -21.35
C PRO A 88 24.21 16.90 -20.49
N LEU A 89 24.05 16.13 -19.41
CA LEU A 89 23.09 16.45 -18.35
C LEU A 89 23.65 17.70 -17.66
N ASP A 90 23.07 18.87 -17.95
CA ASP A 90 23.43 20.10 -17.26
C ASP A 90 22.95 20.03 -15.80
N ASP A 91 23.87 20.34 -14.88
CA ASP A 91 23.86 20.09 -13.44
C ASP A 91 22.81 20.88 -12.62
#